data_AF-A0A372R4A1-F1
#
_entry.id   AF-A0A372R4A1-F1
#
_cell.length_a   1.000
_cell.length_b   1.000
_cell.length_c   1.000
_cell.angle_alpha   90.00
_cell.angle_beta   90.00
_cell.angle_gamma   90.00
#
_symmetry.space_group_name_H-M   'P 1'
#
loop_
_entity.id
_entity.type
_entity.pdbx_description
1 polymer ?
#
loop_
_entity_poly.entity_id
_entity_poly.type
_entity_poly.pdbx_seq_one_letter_code
_entity_poly.pdbx_strand_id
1 'polypeptide(L)'
;MKSHPLLTLIISIIFILIVFISITEGHTVWVHNKLVAGTWAAQSSIAHNGFHLAIPDNIAMYYLYLEAIGSTEDTKIRGPISNDKDNCWHFHGSLDDWGVDENCQ
;
A
#
# COMPACT_ATOMS: atom_id res chain seq x y z
N MET A 1 28.84 12.04 -38.49
CA MET A 1 27.40 11.71 -38.31
C MET A 1 26.71 12.95 -37.76
N LYS A 2 25.69 13.47 -38.44
CA LYS A 2 25.04 14.73 -38.04
C LYS A 2 23.96 14.38 -37.01
N SER A 3 24.18 14.78 -35.76
CA SER A 3 23.21 14.60 -34.68
C SER A 3 21.92 15.35 -35.05
N HIS A 4 20.78 14.65 -35.05
CA HIS A 4 19.48 15.25 -35.23
C HIS A 4 18.96 15.67 -33.85
N PRO A 5 18.92 16.98 -33.52
CA PRO A 5 18.61 17.45 -32.17
C PRO A 5 17.22 16.98 -31.68
N LEU A 6 16.29 16.79 -32.61
CA LEU A 6 14.97 16.22 -32.34
C LEU A 6 15.06 14.77 -31.82
N LEU A 7 15.90 13.94 -32.44
CA LEU A 7 16.06 12.54 -32.06
C LEU A 7 16.67 12.42 -30.67
N THR A 8 17.67 13.25 -30.35
CA THR A 8 18.29 13.32 -29.03
C THR A 8 17.28 13.71 -27.95
N LEU A 9 16.42 14.71 -28.23
CA LEU A 9 15.38 15.12 -27.29
C LEU A 9 14.35 14.01 -27.04
N ILE A 10 13.90 13.33 -28.10
CA ILE A 10 12.95 12.21 -28.00
C ILE A 10 13.54 11.08 -27.16
N ILE A 11 14.79 10.69 -27.41
CA ILE A 11 15.47 9.64 -26.64
C ILE A 11 15.61 10.03 -25.16
N SER A 12 16.00 11.27 -24.87
CA SER A 12 16.09 11.77 -23.49
C SER A 12 14.74 11.75 -22.77
N ILE A 13 13.65 12.15 -23.43
CA ILE A 13 12.29 12.11 -22.86
C ILE A 13 11.86 10.66 -22.59
N ILE A 14 12.10 9.75 -23.53
CA ILE A 14 11.77 8.32 -23.35
C ILE A 14 12.55 7.73 -22.18
N PHE A 15 13.85 8.04 -22.07
CA PHE A 15 14.67 7.56 -20.96
C PHE A 15 14.18 8.08 -19.60
N ILE A 16 13.83 9.36 -19.52
CA ILE A 16 13.24 9.96 -18.32
C ILE A 16 11.91 9.25 -17.97
N LEU A 17 11.02 9.06 -18.95
CA LEU A 17 9.74 8.38 -18.72
C LEU A 17 9.91 6.94 -18.24
N ILE A 18 10.85 6.18 -18.82
CA ILE A 18 11.13 4.80 -18.39
C ILE A 18 11.64 4.79 -16.94
N VAL A 19 12.59 5.67 -16.59
CA VAL A 19 13.08 5.80 -15.22
C VAL A 19 11.94 6.15 -14.27
N PHE A 20 11.07 7.10 -14.63
CA PHE A 20 9.91 7.45 -13.80
C PHE A 20 8.91 6.31 -13.64
N ILE A 21 8.61 5.55 -14.70
CA ILE A 21 7.70 4.40 -14.64
C ILE A 21 8.28 3.29 -13.76
N SER A 22 9.58 2.98 -13.90
CA SER A 22 10.27 1.99 -13.06
C SER A 22 10.43 2.39 -11.58
N ILE A 23 10.27 3.68 -11.23
CA ILE A 23 10.21 4.13 -9.82
C ILE A 23 8.78 3.97 -9.26
N THR A 24 7.79 3.75 -10.12
CA THR A 24 6.38 3.58 -9.74
C THR A 24 5.91 2.13 -9.71
N GLU A 25 6.77 1.15 -10.04
CA GLU A 25 6.44 -0.29 -9.99
C GLU A 25 6.48 -0.89 -8.57
N GLY A 26 6.16 -0.05 -7.57
CA GLY A 26 6.00 -0.44 -6.18
C GLY A 26 5.04 -1.61 -5.98
N HIS A 27 5.26 -2.39 -4.93
CA HIS A 27 4.30 -3.40 -4.51
C HIS A 27 3.10 -2.79 -3.78
N THR A 28 1.95 -3.41 -3.96
CA THR A 28 0.69 -2.95 -3.39
C THR A 28 0.36 -3.72 -2.11
N VAL A 29 0.03 -2.98 -1.06
CA VAL A 29 -0.58 -3.53 0.15
C VAL A 29 -2.09 -3.32 0.08
N TRP A 30 -2.84 -4.41 0.00
CA TRP A 30 -4.29 -4.41 0.07
C TRP A 30 -4.73 -4.55 1.52
N VAL A 31 -5.69 -3.72 1.94
CA VAL A 31 -6.24 -3.78 3.29
C VAL A 31 -7.75 -3.87 3.18
N HIS A 32 -8.32 -5.03 3.51
CA HIS A 32 -9.76 -5.21 3.51
C HIS A 32 -10.28 -4.92 4.91
N ASN A 33 -11.23 -4.00 4.98
CA ASN A 33 -11.92 -3.74 6.22
C ASN A 33 -13.15 -4.64 6.31
N LYS A 34 -13.07 -5.76 7.04
CA LYS A 34 -14.21 -6.65 7.31
C LYS A 34 -14.71 -6.49 8.76
N LEU A 35 -14.49 -5.33 9.38
CA LEU A 35 -15.08 -5.00 10.69
C LEU A 35 -16.60 -4.91 10.60
N VAL A 36 -17.27 -4.98 11.75
CA VAL A 36 -18.71 -4.75 11.88
C VAL A 36 -19.12 -3.41 11.24
N ALA A 37 -20.24 -3.40 10.51
CA ALA A 37 -20.76 -2.20 9.85
C ALA A 37 -20.90 -1.00 10.80
N GLY A 38 -20.51 0.19 10.32
CA GLY A 38 -20.50 1.42 11.12
C GLY A 38 -19.18 1.70 11.84
N THR A 39 -18.21 0.79 11.76
CA THR A 39 -16.85 0.99 12.28
C THR A 39 -15.91 1.49 11.18
N TRP A 40 -14.92 2.29 11.56
CA TRP A 40 -13.91 2.81 10.63
C TRP A 40 -12.53 2.29 11.03
N ALA A 41 -11.65 2.11 10.05
CA ALA A 41 -10.26 1.69 10.25
C ALA A 41 -9.30 2.74 9.69
N ALA A 42 -8.00 2.44 9.80
CA ALA A 42 -6.91 3.24 9.22
C ALA A 42 -7.23 3.73 7.79
N GLN A 43 -6.69 4.91 7.45
CA GLN A 43 -7.00 5.63 6.22
C GLN A 43 -8.49 6.01 6.05
N SER A 44 -9.26 6.08 7.15
CA SER A 44 -10.71 6.35 7.14
C SER A 44 -11.50 5.34 6.30
N SER A 45 -11.01 4.11 6.19
CA SER A 45 -11.72 3.03 5.53
C SER A 45 -12.96 2.66 6.34
N ILE A 46 -14.13 2.73 5.72
CA ILE A 46 -15.40 2.31 6.33
C ILE A 46 -15.48 0.78 6.30
N ALA A 47 -16.10 0.17 7.31
CA ALA A 47 -16.42 -1.26 7.32
C ALA A 47 -16.98 -1.74 5.97
N HIS A 48 -16.49 -2.90 5.52
CA HIS A 48 -16.73 -3.50 4.21
C HIS A 48 -16.22 -2.72 2.99
N ASN A 49 -15.44 -1.66 3.19
CA ASN A 49 -14.79 -0.90 2.13
C ASN A 49 -13.30 -0.77 2.40
N GLY A 50 -12.50 -1.66 1.81
CA GLY A 50 -11.04 -1.67 1.97
C GLY A 50 -10.32 -0.50 1.28
N PHE A 51 -8.99 -0.52 1.35
CA PHE A 51 -8.11 0.41 0.67
C PHE A 51 -6.83 -0.29 0.20
N HIS A 52 -6.02 0.41 -0.58
CA HIS A 52 -4.69 -0.06 -0.95
C HIS A 52 -3.64 1.03 -0.71
N LEU A 53 -2.40 0.61 -0.47
CA LEU A 53 -1.23 1.45 -0.34
C LEU A 53 -0.20 0.99 -1.37
N ALA A 54 0.29 1.90 -2.21
CA ALA A 54 1.45 1.62 -3.07
C ALA A 54 2.71 1.91 -2.26
N ILE A 55 3.58 0.91 -2.10
CA ILE A 55 4.86 1.05 -1.42
C ILE A 55 5.95 1.23 -2.48
N PRO A 56 6.62 2.40 -2.55
CA PRO A 56 7.65 2.65 -3.54
C PRO A 56 8.82 1.65 -3.49
N ASP A 57 9.37 1.27 -4.64
CA ASP A 57 10.45 0.26 -4.75
C ASP A 57 11.75 0.64 -4.04
N ASN A 58 11.99 1.92 -3.82
CA ASN A 58 13.15 2.38 -3.07
C ASN A 58 13.05 2.12 -1.55
N ILE A 59 11.90 1.61 -1.08
CA ILE A 59 11.69 1.14 0.29
C ILE A 59 11.88 -0.38 0.30
N ALA A 60 12.96 -0.87 0.91
CA ALA A 60 13.23 -2.31 0.99
C ALA A 60 12.37 -3.03 2.04
N MET A 61 12.07 -2.36 3.16
CA MET A 61 11.24 -2.89 4.25
C MET A 61 10.37 -1.81 4.86
N TYR A 62 9.20 -2.19 5.36
CA TYR A 62 8.26 -1.28 6.02
C TYR A 62 7.54 -1.95 7.20
N TYR A 63 6.87 -1.13 8.01
CA TYR A 63 5.95 -1.56 9.04
C TYR A 63 4.56 -1.01 8.75
N LEU A 64 3.53 -1.78 9.08
CA LEU A 64 2.14 -1.31 9.07
C LEU A 64 1.70 -1.06 10.51
N TYR A 65 1.13 0.11 10.75
CA TYR A 65 0.48 0.49 12.00
C TYR A 65 -1.01 0.57 11.71
N LEU A 66 -1.76 -0.37 12.24
CA LEU A 66 -3.16 -0.58 11.92
C LEU A 66 -4.00 -0.25 13.15
N GLU A 67 -5.10 0.47 12.95
CA GLU A 67 -5.95 0.98 14.01
C GLU A 67 -7.41 0.92 13.58
N ALA A 68 -8.29 0.54 14.51
CA ALA A 68 -9.73 0.73 14.39
C ALA A 68 -10.10 2.06 15.08
N ILE A 69 -10.72 2.98 14.35
CA ILE A 69 -11.03 4.33 14.84
C ILE A 69 -12.10 4.24 15.93
N GLY A 70 -11.75 4.71 17.12
CA GLY A 70 -12.63 4.68 18.30
C GLY A 70 -12.49 3.41 19.16
N SER A 71 -11.62 2.47 18.79
CA SER A 71 -11.25 1.31 19.62
C SER A 71 -10.43 1.75 20.85
N THR A 72 -10.60 1.02 21.96
CA THR A 72 -9.70 1.11 23.12
C THR A 72 -8.59 0.06 23.10
N GLU A 73 -8.62 -0.90 22.17
CA GLU A 73 -7.51 -1.81 21.95
C GLU A 73 -6.28 -1.11 21.37
N ASP A 74 -5.11 -1.69 21.63
CA ASP A 74 -3.82 -1.24 21.14
C ASP A 74 -3.68 -1.33 19.61
N THR A 75 -2.87 -0.43 19.04
CA THR A 75 -2.45 -0.45 17.63
C THR A 75 -1.83 -1.80 17.26
N LYS A 76 -2.32 -2.40 16.17
CA LYS A 76 -1.78 -3.67 15.66
C LYS A 76 -0.64 -3.38 14.70
N ILE A 77 0.57 -3.74 15.08
CA ILE A 77 1.78 -3.51 14.28
C ILE A 77 2.10 -4.77 13.46
N ARG A 78 2.43 -4.62 12.18
CA ARG A 78 2.94 -5.69 11.31
C ARG A 78 4.30 -5.31 10.75
N GLY A 79 5.21 -6.26 10.76
CA GLY A 79 6.53 -6.12 10.17
C GLY A 79 7.67 -6.52 11.10
N PRO A 80 8.93 -6.34 10.64
CA PRO A 80 9.28 -5.73 9.34
C PRO A 80 8.80 -6.60 8.17
N ILE A 81 8.20 -5.96 7.16
CA ILE A 81 7.69 -6.60 5.94
C ILE A 81 8.64 -6.28 4.80
N SER A 82 9.05 -7.31 4.04
CA SER A 82 9.83 -7.15 2.80
C SER A 82 8.96 -6.53 1.70
N ASN A 83 9.50 -5.55 0.98
CA ASN A 83 8.83 -4.95 -0.18
C ASN A 83 9.24 -5.70 -1.47
N ASP A 84 8.98 -7.00 -1.53
CA ASP A 84 9.33 -7.88 -2.64
C ASP A 84 8.10 -8.54 -3.30
N LYS A 85 6.92 -8.29 -2.73
CA LYS A 85 5.63 -8.81 -3.20
C LYS A 85 4.49 -7.93 -2.72
N ASP A 86 3.37 -8.04 -3.42
CA ASP A 86 2.09 -7.54 -2.94
C ASP A 86 1.67 -8.30 -1.67
N ASN A 87 1.07 -7.60 -0.72
CA ASN A 87 0.58 -8.18 0.53
C ASN A 87 -0.88 -7.81 0.77
N CYS A 88 -1.61 -8.64 1.51
CA CYS A 88 -3.00 -8.36 1.88
C CYS A 88 -3.20 -8.52 3.39
N TRP A 89 -4.01 -7.65 3.97
CA TRP A 89 -4.38 -7.67 5.38
C TRP A 89 -5.87 -7.49 5.57
N HIS A 90 -6.47 -8.26 6.45
CA HIS A 90 -7.91 -8.19 6.74
C HIS A 90 -8.16 -7.74 8.17
N PHE A 91 -8.85 -6.62 8.35
CA PHE A 91 -9.47 -6.31 9.64
C PHE A 91 -10.70 -7.18 9.84
N HIS A 92 -10.90 -7.72 11.04
CA HIS A 92 -12.10 -8.45 11.43
C HIS A 92 -12.47 -8.16 12.89
N GLY A 93 -13.70 -8.47 13.29
CA GLY A 93 -14.20 -8.21 14.64
C GLY A 93 -14.94 -6.87 14.78
N SER A 94 -14.95 -6.32 15.99
CA SER A 94 -15.66 -5.09 16.37
C SER A 94 -14.71 -4.08 17.04
N LEU A 95 -15.18 -2.87 17.35
CA LEU A 95 -14.33 -1.84 17.96
C LEU A 95 -13.71 -2.25 19.31
N ASP A 96 -14.40 -3.10 20.06
CA ASP A 96 -13.98 -3.50 21.41
C ASP A 96 -13.12 -4.79 21.40
N ASP A 97 -13.09 -5.51 20.28
CA ASP A 97 -12.34 -6.76 20.07
C ASP A 97 -12.15 -6.99 18.57
N TRP A 98 -10.97 -6.63 18.06
CA TRP A 98 -10.65 -6.77 16.63
C TRP A 98 -9.32 -7.47 16.39
N GLY A 99 -9.13 -7.93 15.16
CA GLY A 99 -7.89 -8.55 14.72
C GLY A 99 -7.51 -8.11 13.33
N VAL A 100 -6.25 -8.38 12.97
CA VAL A 100 -5.76 -8.24 11.60
C VAL A 100 -4.92 -9.45 11.23
N ASP A 101 -5.31 -10.15 10.19
CA ASP A 101 -4.59 -11.31 9.66
C ASP A 101 -4.11 -11.07 8.22
N GLU A 102 -3.03 -11.76 7.84
CA GLU A 102 -2.56 -11.82 6.45
C GLU A 102 -3.40 -12.89 5.74
N ASN A 103 -4.42 -12.46 5.01
CA ASN A 103 -5.27 -13.36 4.24
C ASN A 103 -5.70 -12.65 2.94
N CYS A 104 -5.44 -13.30 1.81
CA CYS A 104 -5.81 -12.80 0.48
C CYS A 104 -7.13 -13.43 -0.05
N GLN A 105 -7.88 -14.16 0.78
CA GLN A 105 -9.12 -14.87 0.39
C GLN A 105 -10.43 -14.14 0.74
#